data_AF-A0A7W6EDD2-F1
#
_entry.id   AF-A0A7W6EDD2-F1
#
_cell.length_a   1.000
_cell.length_b   1.000
_cell.length_c   1.000
_cell.angle_alpha   90.00
_cell.angle_beta   90.00
_cell.angle_gamma   90.00
#
_symmetry.space_group_name_H-M   'P 1'
#
loop_
_entity.id
_entity.type
_entity.pdbx_description
1 polymer ?
#
loop_
_entity_poly.entity_id
_entity_poly.type
_entity_poly.pdbx_seq_one_letter_code
_entity_poly.pdbx_strand_id
1 'polypeptide(L)'
;MAHRAVLTARQRAALFHLPTDEALILRHYALSDEDIDFIRTRRRPENLIGFALQLCALRYPGRLLRPGEIIPKEMSDFIAAQLGVKPDDLLHYAERENTRHEHLEVLRKIYRYEMFKGKRVKQMRAWLDQNAEGAQSSEGLVRAFVQECR
;
A
#
# COMPACT_ATOMS: atom_id res chain seq x y z
N MET A 1 -5.50 29.87 11.30
CA MET A 1 -4.03 29.79 11.17
C MET A 1 -3.72 28.83 10.04
N ALA A 2 -2.84 29.19 9.10
CA ALA A 2 -2.44 28.28 8.03
C ALA A 2 -1.60 27.14 8.64
N HIS A 3 -2.08 25.89 8.54
CA HIS A 3 -1.29 24.74 8.97
C HIS A 3 -0.07 24.61 8.04
N ARG A 4 1.13 24.89 8.55
CA ARG A 4 2.39 24.65 7.83
C ARG A 4 2.48 23.15 7.53
N ALA A 5 2.69 22.81 6.26
CA ALA A 5 2.85 21.41 5.86
C ALA A 5 4.11 20.82 6.53
N VAL A 6 3.95 19.71 7.25
CA VAL A 6 5.02 19.00 7.97
C VAL A 6 6.06 18.41 7.01
N LEU A 7 5.61 17.99 5.81
CA LEU A 7 6.45 17.45 4.75
C LEU A 7 6.30 18.26 3.46
N THR A 8 7.40 18.42 2.75
CA THR A 8 7.38 18.84 1.35
C THR A 8 6.74 17.77 0.46
N ALA A 9 6.34 18.15 -0.76
CA ALA A 9 5.81 17.20 -1.74
C ALA A 9 6.80 16.07 -2.04
N ARG A 10 8.09 16.40 -2.18
CA ARG A 10 9.17 15.42 -2.41
C ARG A 10 9.31 14.42 -1.26
N GLN A 11 9.28 14.90 -0.01
CA GLN A 11 9.38 14.03 1.17
C GLN A 11 8.18 13.11 1.29
N ARG A 12 6.97 13.63 1.03
CA ARG A 12 5.75 12.83 1.00
C ARG A 12 5.81 11.76 -0.09
N ALA A 13 6.29 12.12 -1.29
CA ALA A 13 6.48 11.19 -2.39
C ALA A 13 7.43 10.04 -2.02
N ALA A 14 8.57 10.37 -1.41
CA ALA A 14 9.57 9.37 -0.97
C ALA A 14 9.07 8.40 0.12
N LEU A 15 7.95 8.70 0.78
CA LEU A 15 7.34 7.83 1.79
C LEU A 15 6.20 6.99 1.25
N PHE A 16 5.41 7.56 0.35
CA PHE A 16 4.10 7.04 0.02
C PHE A 16 3.88 6.80 -1.47
N HIS A 17 4.80 7.14 -2.37
CA HIS A 17 4.63 6.75 -3.77
C HIS A 17 4.83 5.25 -3.95
N LEU A 18 4.16 4.70 -4.96
CA LEU A 18 4.43 3.35 -5.41
C LEU A 18 5.89 3.28 -5.88
N PRO A 19 6.62 2.20 -5.54
CA PRO A 19 8.00 2.04 -5.96
C PRO A 19 8.07 1.87 -7.48
N THR A 20 9.05 2.53 -8.08
CA THR A 20 9.51 2.29 -9.46
C THR A 20 10.86 1.58 -9.48
N ASP A 21 11.49 1.43 -8.30
CA ASP A 21 12.78 0.80 -8.11
C ASP A 21 12.62 -0.72 -8.03
N GLU A 22 13.37 -1.44 -8.86
CA GLU A 22 13.29 -2.90 -8.99
C GLU A 22 13.60 -3.61 -7.66
N ALA A 23 14.57 -3.12 -6.88
CA ALA A 23 14.93 -3.74 -5.61
C ALA A 23 13.80 -3.62 -4.58
N LEU A 24 13.11 -2.48 -4.52
CA LEU A 24 11.93 -2.30 -3.69
C LEU A 24 10.76 -3.18 -4.15
N ILE A 25 10.53 -3.29 -5.46
CA ILE A 25 9.49 -4.14 -6.03
C ILE A 25 9.77 -5.60 -5.68
N LEU A 26 10.96 -6.11 -5.96
CA LEU A 26 11.35 -7.50 -5.67
C LEU A 26 11.19 -7.82 -4.18
N ARG A 27 11.63 -6.90 -3.31
CA ARG A 27 11.59 -7.09 -1.86
C ARG A 27 10.17 -7.15 -1.31
N HIS A 28 9.26 -6.31 -1.81
CA HIS A 28 7.96 -6.11 -1.18
C HIS A 28 6.79 -6.76 -1.93
N TYR A 29 6.93 -7.00 -3.24
CA TYR A 29 5.83 -7.44 -4.11
C TYR A 29 5.98 -8.90 -4.57
N ALA A 30 7.00 -9.62 -4.10
CA ALA A 30 7.04 -11.07 -4.22
C ALA A 30 5.85 -11.68 -3.46
N LEU A 31 5.06 -12.48 -4.16
CA LEU A 31 3.89 -13.18 -3.64
C LEU A 31 4.31 -14.57 -3.19
N SER A 32 3.94 -14.95 -1.97
CA SER A 32 4.11 -16.34 -1.50
C SER A 32 3.11 -17.27 -2.20
N ASP A 33 3.34 -18.58 -2.08
CA ASP A 33 2.39 -19.58 -2.58
C ASP A 33 1.01 -19.39 -1.94
N GLU A 34 0.95 -19.08 -0.64
CA GLU A 34 -0.30 -18.78 0.08
C GLU A 34 -0.98 -17.51 -0.49
N ASP A 35 -0.23 -16.47 -0.83
CA ASP A 35 -0.79 -15.29 -1.47
C ASP A 35 -1.41 -15.64 -2.81
N ILE A 36 -0.70 -16.44 -3.62
CA ILE A 36 -1.15 -16.88 -4.94
C ILE A 36 -2.42 -17.72 -4.80
N ASP A 37 -2.47 -18.65 -3.85
CA ASP A 37 -3.65 -19.48 -3.58
C ASP A 37 -4.85 -18.64 -3.20
N PHE A 38 -4.67 -17.66 -2.31
CA PHE A 38 -5.73 -16.70 -2.02
C PHE A 38 -6.12 -15.95 -3.30
N ILE A 39 -5.20 -15.30 -3.99
CA ILE A 39 -5.47 -14.51 -5.21
C ILE A 39 -6.28 -15.33 -6.22
N ARG A 40 -5.92 -16.60 -6.45
CA ARG A 40 -6.58 -17.51 -7.39
C ARG A 40 -8.03 -17.89 -7.04
N THR A 41 -8.51 -17.59 -5.83
CA THR A 41 -9.94 -17.70 -5.51
C THR A 41 -10.82 -16.72 -6.29
N ARG A 42 -10.23 -15.70 -6.92
CA ARG A 42 -10.95 -14.68 -7.70
C ARG A 42 -11.14 -15.14 -9.13
N ARG A 43 -12.25 -14.74 -9.72
CA ARG A 43 -12.57 -15.01 -11.13
C ARG A 43 -12.09 -13.87 -12.01
N ARG A 44 -11.57 -14.23 -13.18
CA ARG A 44 -11.09 -13.37 -14.27
C ARG A 44 -9.74 -12.68 -14.03
N PRO A 45 -8.92 -12.49 -15.08
CA PRO A 45 -7.58 -11.92 -14.96
C PRO A 45 -7.55 -10.53 -14.30
N GLU A 46 -8.51 -9.66 -14.60
CA GLU A 46 -8.56 -8.30 -14.06
C GLU A 46 -8.69 -8.28 -12.52
N ASN A 47 -9.42 -9.25 -11.95
CA ASN A 47 -9.59 -9.35 -10.51
C ASN A 47 -8.39 -10.02 -9.83
N LEU A 48 -7.69 -10.92 -10.52
CA LEU A 48 -6.46 -11.54 -10.01
C LEU A 48 -5.38 -10.48 -9.81
N ILE A 49 -5.05 -9.75 -10.89
CA ILE A 49 -4.02 -8.70 -10.84
C ILE A 49 -4.44 -7.53 -9.95
N GLY A 50 -5.72 -7.13 -9.99
CA GLY A 50 -6.24 -6.06 -9.15
C GLY A 50 -6.20 -6.36 -7.65
N PHE A 51 -6.52 -7.61 -7.26
CA PHE A 51 -6.41 -8.05 -5.88
C PHE A 51 -4.96 -8.08 -5.40
N ALA A 52 -4.05 -8.65 -6.22
CA ALA A 52 -2.63 -8.70 -5.92
C ALA A 52 -2.01 -7.29 -5.81
N LEU A 53 -2.39 -6.37 -6.69
CA LEU A 53 -1.94 -4.99 -6.65
C LEU A 53 -2.33 -4.29 -5.34
N GLN A 54 -3.56 -4.50 -4.86
CA GLN A 54 -3.98 -3.95 -3.56
C GLN A 54 -3.18 -4.55 -2.40
N LEU A 55 -2.94 -5.86 -2.40
CA LEU A 55 -2.09 -6.52 -1.41
C LEU A 55 -0.68 -5.92 -1.41
N CYS A 56 -0.07 -5.77 -2.58
CA CYS A 56 1.24 -5.16 -2.74
C CYS A 56 1.28 -3.73 -2.18
N ALA A 57 0.29 -2.88 -2.52
CA ALA A 57 0.22 -1.51 -2.00
C ALA A 57 0.07 -1.45 -0.46
N LEU A 58 -0.69 -2.39 0.13
CA LEU A 58 -0.83 -2.55 1.57
C LEU A 58 0.45 -3.03 2.26
N ARG A 59 1.28 -3.85 1.58
CA ARG A 59 2.60 -4.25 2.09
C ARG A 59 3.61 -3.09 2.01
N TYR A 60 3.64 -2.43 0.86
CA TYR A 60 4.49 -1.28 0.61
C TYR A 60 3.88 -0.40 -0.48
N PRO A 61 3.74 0.92 -0.29
CA PRO A 61 4.26 1.70 0.84
C PRO A 61 3.39 1.66 2.11
N GLY A 62 2.40 0.75 2.20
CA GLY A 62 1.60 0.60 3.43
C GLY A 62 0.32 1.45 3.41
N ARG A 63 -0.30 1.61 2.25
CA ARG A 63 -1.53 2.40 2.10
C ARG A 63 -2.40 1.88 0.96
N LEU A 64 -3.65 2.35 0.97
CA LEU A 64 -4.58 2.11 -0.12
C LEU A 64 -4.14 2.84 -1.40
N LEU A 65 -4.42 2.20 -2.54
CA LEU A 65 -4.36 2.82 -3.85
C LEU A 65 -5.45 3.88 -3.96
N ARG A 66 -5.10 5.06 -4.46
CA ARG A 66 -6.06 6.14 -4.69
C ARG A 66 -6.89 5.83 -5.96
N PRO A 67 -8.14 6.29 -6.04
CA PRO A 67 -8.88 6.27 -7.31
C PRO A 67 -8.08 6.98 -8.42
N GLY A 68 -7.95 6.35 -9.59
CA GLY A 68 -7.20 6.90 -10.72
C GLY A 68 -5.68 7.01 -10.53
N GLU A 69 -5.12 6.37 -9.51
CA GLU A 69 -3.66 6.36 -9.32
C GLU A 69 -2.96 5.63 -10.46
N ILE A 70 -1.92 6.27 -11.02
CA ILE A 70 -1.11 5.67 -12.09
C ILE A 70 -0.23 4.59 -11.47
N ILE A 71 -0.35 3.38 -11.99
CA ILE A 71 0.43 2.22 -11.55
C ILE A 71 1.71 2.16 -12.39
N PRO A 72 2.90 2.13 -11.76
CA PRO A 72 4.16 1.95 -12.49
C PRO A 72 4.16 0.66 -13.31
N LYS A 73 4.70 0.73 -14.53
CA LYS A 73 4.74 -0.41 -15.45
C LYS A 73 5.54 -1.57 -14.86
N GLU A 74 6.65 -1.27 -14.21
CA GLU A 74 7.54 -2.23 -13.57
C GLU A 74 6.80 -3.04 -12.49
N MET A 75 5.90 -2.37 -11.74
CA MET A 75 5.05 -3.01 -10.73
C MET A 75 4.00 -3.90 -11.38
N SER A 76 3.27 -3.41 -12.38
CA SER A 76 2.22 -4.19 -13.04
C SER A 76 2.80 -5.41 -13.76
N ASP A 77 3.95 -5.26 -14.42
CA ASP A 77 4.65 -6.36 -15.10
C ASP A 77 5.08 -7.43 -14.11
N PHE A 78 5.70 -7.02 -13.00
CA PHE A 78 6.19 -7.93 -11.97
C PHE A 78 5.06 -8.73 -11.31
N ILE A 79 3.93 -8.09 -11.02
CA ILE A 79 2.76 -8.78 -10.44
C ILE A 79 2.11 -9.69 -11.47
N ALA A 80 1.95 -9.23 -12.71
CA ALA A 80 1.33 -10.01 -13.78
C ALA A 80 2.11 -11.29 -14.08
N ALA A 81 3.45 -11.22 -14.11
CA ALA A 81 4.32 -12.35 -14.35
C ALA A 81 4.16 -13.47 -13.31
N GLN A 82 4.01 -13.11 -12.03
CA GLN A 82 3.81 -14.08 -10.94
C GLN A 82 2.46 -14.80 -11.05
N LEU A 83 1.45 -14.17 -11.64
CA LEU A 83 0.09 -14.69 -11.75
C LEU A 83 -0.21 -15.37 -13.09
N GLY A 84 0.67 -15.21 -14.09
CA GLY A 84 0.44 -15.71 -15.44
C GLY A 84 -0.68 -14.96 -16.19
N VAL A 85 -0.84 -13.66 -15.91
CA VAL A 85 -1.84 -12.78 -16.54
C VAL A 85 -1.15 -11.65 -17.31
N LYS A 86 -1.90 -10.79 -18.00
CA LYS A 86 -1.34 -9.63 -18.71
C LYS A 86 -1.41 -8.38 -17.82
N PRO A 87 -0.40 -7.50 -17.86
CA PRO A 87 -0.46 -6.21 -17.16
C PRO A 87 -1.70 -5.38 -17.55
N ASP A 88 -2.08 -5.44 -18.84
CA ASP A 88 -3.22 -4.70 -19.40
C ASP A 88 -4.57 -5.15 -18.83
N ASP A 89 -4.66 -6.36 -18.24
CA ASP A 89 -5.88 -6.83 -17.59
C ASP A 89 -6.28 -5.91 -16.41
N LEU A 90 -5.32 -5.13 -15.88
CA LEU A 90 -5.56 -4.16 -14.82
C LEU A 90 -6.43 -2.95 -15.26
N LEU A 91 -6.46 -2.62 -16.55
CA LEU A 91 -7.22 -1.46 -17.06
C LEU A 91 -8.72 -1.59 -16.72
N HIS A 92 -9.28 -2.78 -16.90
CA HIS A 92 -10.68 -3.09 -16.58
C HIS A 92 -10.97 -3.14 -15.08
N TYR A 93 -9.95 -3.35 -14.25
CA TYR A 93 -10.08 -3.35 -12.80
C TYR A 93 -10.23 -1.91 -12.25
N ALA A 94 -9.54 -0.95 -12.85
CA ALA A 94 -9.53 0.45 -12.40
C ALA A 94 -10.92 1.11 -12.43
N GLU A 95 -11.82 0.61 -13.29
CA GLU A 95 -13.17 1.15 -13.52
C GLU A 95 -14.21 0.77 -12.44
N ARG A 96 -13.96 -0.27 -11.63
CA ARG A 96 -14.98 -0.84 -10.72
C ARG A 96 -14.68 -0.59 -9.24
N GLU A 97 -15.18 0.52 -8.73
CA GLU A 97 -15.01 0.92 -7.32
C GLU A 97 -15.55 -0.11 -6.31
N ASN A 98 -16.73 -0.70 -6.56
CA ASN A 98 -17.32 -1.70 -5.64
C ASN A 98 -16.42 -2.94 -5.47
N THR A 99 -15.91 -3.48 -6.58
CA THR A 99 -15.00 -4.63 -6.56
C THR A 99 -13.72 -4.31 -5.79
N ARG A 100 -13.20 -3.08 -5.91
CA ARG A 100 -12.03 -2.64 -5.15
C ARG A 100 -12.28 -2.61 -3.64
N HIS A 101 -13.44 -2.13 -3.20
CA HIS A 101 -13.81 -2.13 -1.78
C HIS A 101 -14.01 -3.54 -1.23
N GLU A 102 -14.67 -4.42 -1.99
CA GLU A 102 -14.82 -5.83 -1.61
C GLU A 102 -13.47 -6.53 -1.46
N HIS A 103 -12.55 -6.31 -2.40
CA HIS A 103 -11.19 -6.85 -2.33
C HIS A 103 -10.46 -6.37 -1.07
N LEU A 104 -10.56 -5.07 -0.75
CA LEU A 104 -9.95 -4.51 0.45
C LEU A 104 -10.48 -5.16 1.73
N GLU A 105 -11.80 -5.35 1.85
CA GLU A 105 -12.37 -5.99 3.04
C GLU A 105 -11.91 -7.44 3.20
N VAL A 106 -11.74 -8.16 2.09
CA VAL A 106 -11.20 -9.52 2.14
C VAL A 106 -9.72 -9.53 2.51
N LEU A 107 -8.91 -8.65 1.93
CA LEU A 107 -7.49 -8.49 2.28
C LEU A 107 -7.31 -8.19 3.76
N ARG A 108 -8.12 -7.29 4.31
CA ARG A 108 -8.07 -6.93 5.73
C ARG A 108 -8.36 -8.13 6.64
N LYS A 109 -9.28 -9.01 6.25
CA LYS A 109 -9.60 -10.22 7.01
C LYS A 109 -8.48 -11.27 6.95
N ILE A 110 -7.97 -11.56 5.75
CA ILE A 110 -6.95 -12.60 5.54
C ILE A 110 -5.63 -12.19 6.20
N TYR A 111 -5.17 -10.96 5.93
CA TYR A 111 -3.87 -10.45 6.39
C TYR A 111 -3.94 -9.64 7.68
N ARG A 112 -5.09 -9.65 8.35
CA ARG A 112 -5.33 -9.00 9.67
C ARG A 112 -5.02 -7.51 9.70
N TYR A 113 -5.25 -6.79 8.60
CA TYR A 113 -5.13 -5.33 8.60
C TYR A 113 -6.29 -4.69 9.38
N GLU A 114 -5.94 -3.90 10.38
CA GLU A 114 -6.90 -3.23 11.24
C GLU A 114 -7.13 -1.78 10.82
N MET A 115 -8.34 -1.27 11.10
CA MET A 115 -8.60 0.16 10.95
C MET A 115 -7.81 0.94 11.98
N PHE A 116 -7.20 2.05 11.54
CA PHE A 116 -6.48 2.97 12.41
C PHE A 116 -7.44 3.79 13.27
N LYS A 117 -7.98 3.18 14.34
CA LYS A 117 -8.98 3.79 15.24
C LYS A 117 -8.77 3.44 16.72
N GLY A 118 -9.47 4.14 17.60
CA GLY A 118 -9.56 3.80 19.03
C GLY A 118 -8.21 3.77 19.75
N LYS A 119 -7.90 2.64 20.40
CA LYS A 119 -6.69 2.46 21.21
C LYS A 119 -5.40 2.69 20.40
N ARG A 120 -5.35 2.19 19.15
CA ARG A 120 -4.17 2.35 18.28
C ARG A 120 -3.87 3.83 18.01
N VAL A 121 -4.89 4.64 17.71
CA VAL A 121 -4.70 6.10 17.52
C VAL A 121 -4.15 6.77 18.77
N LYS A 122 -4.65 6.41 19.96
CA LYS A 122 -4.15 6.97 21.23
C LYS A 122 -2.68 6.60 21.47
N GLN A 123 -2.31 5.34 21.23
CA GLN A 123 -0.93 4.86 21.35
C GLN A 123 -0.01 5.61 20.37
N MET A 124 -0.43 5.75 19.12
CA MET A 124 0.37 6.41 18.09
C MET A 124 0.51 7.92 18.31
N ARG A 125 -0.50 8.58 18.90
CA ARG A 125 -0.38 9.98 19.35
C ARG A 125 0.64 10.11 20.48
N ALA A 126 0.54 9.26 21.50
CA ALA A 126 1.50 9.26 22.61
C ALA A 126 2.93 8.98 22.12
N TRP A 127 3.10 8.10 21.14
CA TRP A 127 4.38 7.85 20.49
C TRP A 127 4.90 9.13 19.81
N LEU A 128 4.06 9.87 19.08
CA LEU A 128 4.46 11.13 18.46
C LEU A 128 4.89 12.16 19.50
N ASP A 129 4.12 12.31 20.58
CA ASP A 129 4.44 13.27 21.66
C ASP A 129 5.80 12.96 22.31
N GLN A 130 6.10 11.68 22.54
CA GLN A 130 7.36 11.23 23.14
C GLN A 130 8.58 11.40 22.21
N ASN A 131 8.39 11.29 20.90
CA ASN A 131 9.49 11.30 19.93
C ASN A 131 9.67 12.65 19.23
N ALA A 132 8.69 13.55 19.29
CA ALA A 132 8.73 14.82 18.57
C ALA A 132 9.84 15.76 19.06
N GLU A 133 10.05 15.85 20.37
CA GLU A 133 11.06 16.76 20.95
C GLU A 133 12.49 16.32 20.61
N GLY A 134 12.73 15.01 20.52
CA GLY A 134 14.04 14.44 20.15
C GLY A 134 14.29 14.34 18.64
N ALA A 135 13.30 14.66 17.81
CA ALA A 135 13.41 14.47 16.37
C ALA A 135 14.32 15.54 15.73
N GLN A 136 15.35 15.07 14.99
CA GLN A 136 16.28 15.95 14.27
C GLN A 136 15.63 16.65 13.06
N SER A 137 14.51 16.13 12.56
CA SER A 137 13.73 16.75 11.48
C SER A 137 12.30 16.21 11.45
N SER A 138 11.38 16.98 10.88
CA SER A 138 10.00 16.54 10.64
C SER A 138 9.93 15.31 9.72
N GLU A 139 10.82 15.22 8.73
CA GLU A 139 10.91 14.04 7.86
C GLU A 139 11.36 12.80 8.63
N GLY A 140 12.39 12.92 9.46
CA GLY A 140 12.89 11.84 10.31
C GLY A 140 11.82 11.30 11.25
N LEU A 141 11.08 12.21 11.92
CA LEU A 141 9.96 11.84 12.78
C LEU A 141 8.87 11.08 12.01
N VAL A 142 8.45 11.58 10.84
CA VAL A 142 7.41 10.92 10.06
C VAL A 142 7.89 9.58 9.50
N ARG A 143 9.16 9.46 9.09
CA ARG A 143 9.76 8.18 8.68
C ARG A 143 9.67 7.14 9.79
N ALA A 144 10.10 7.50 11.00
CA ALA A 144 10.04 6.61 12.15
C ALA A 144 8.59 6.27 12.51
N PHE A 145 7.68 7.25 12.47
CA PHE A 145 6.26 7.03 12.73
C PHE A 145 5.59 6.08 11.74
N VAL A 146 5.91 6.20 10.45
CA VAL A 146 5.39 5.29 9.41
C VAL A 146 5.88 3.86 9.66
N GLN A 147 7.12 3.68 10.11
CA GLN A 147 7.63 2.34 10.44
C GLN A 147 6.93 1.77 11.68
N GLU A 148 6.68 2.58 12.72
CA GLU A 148 5.94 2.16 13.91
C GLU A 148 4.47 1.78 13.62
N CYS A 149 3.88 2.39 12.59
CA CYS A 149 2.51 2.10 12.19
C CYS A 149 2.36 0.77 11.44
N ARG A 150 3.42 0.26 10.81
CA ARG A 150 3.44 -0.97 10.00
C ARG A 150 3.58 -2.20 10.89
#